data_AF-A0A2A4YHF7-F1
#
_entry.id   AF-A0A2A4YHF7-F1
#
_cell.length_a   1.000
_cell.length_b   1.000
_cell.length_c   1.000
_cell.angle_alpha   90.00
_cell.angle_beta   90.00
_cell.angle_gamma   90.00
#
_symmetry.space_group_name_H-M   'P 1'
#
loop_
_entity.id
_entity.type
_entity.pdbx_description
1 polymer ?
#
loop_
_entity_poly.entity_id
_entity_poly.type
_entity_poly.pdbx_seq_one_letter_code
_entity_poly.pdbx_strand_id
1 'polypeptide(L)'
;MITPNVFTPNGDIHNQFLTFKNAEYYENHIEVFNRWGTKVFTADNYQNDWNGDNLNEGTYFFILDVTLPNGETEQYKGSINLLR
;
A
#
# COMPACT_ATOMS: atom_id res chain seq x y z
N MET A 1 7.46 15.45 2.42
CA MET A 1 7.76 14.21 3.14
C MET A 1 6.52 13.33 3.09
N ILE A 2 6.55 12.27 2.30
CA ILE A 2 5.51 11.23 2.30
C ILE A 2 5.87 10.30 3.45
N THR A 3 4.97 10.20 4.43
CA THR A 3 5.19 9.33 5.58
C THR A 3 4.42 8.03 5.32
N PRO A 4 5.10 6.86 5.24
CA PRO A 4 4.40 5.59 5.20
C PRO A 4 3.65 5.44 6.53
N ASN A 5 2.32 5.48 6.49
CA ASN A 5 1.54 5.10 7.65
C ASN A 5 1.61 3.58 7.75
N VAL A 6 2.56 3.11 8.55
CA VAL A 6 2.75 1.69 8.85
C VAL A 6 1.51 1.22 9.62
N PHE A 7 0.68 0.48 8.89
CA PHE A 7 -0.50 -0.22 9.37
C PHE A 7 -0.16 -1.06 10.62
N THR A 8 -0.82 -0.75 11.73
CA THR A 8 -0.74 -1.50 12.99
C THR A 8 -2.17 -1.80 13.45
N PRO A 9 -2.71 -3.01 13.23
CA PRO A 9 -4.10 -3.30 13.56
C PRO A 9 -4.20 -3.73 15.02
N ASN A 10 -4.28 -2.76 15.92
CA ASN A 10 -4.95 -2.97 17.20
C ASN A 10 -6.41 -2.53 17.05
N GLY A 11 -7.22 -3.36 16.37
CA GLY A 11 -8.67 -3.39 16.52
C GLY A 11 -9.45 -2.07 16.45
N ASP A 12 -8.98 -1.07 15.70
CA ASP A 12 -9.68 0.20 15.54
C ASP A 12 -10.25 0.32 14.11
N ILE A 13 -11.49 0.83 14.03
CA ILE A 13 -12.34 0.96 12.84
C ILE A 13 -11.79 1.90 11.75
N HIS A 14 -10.57 2.39 11.93
CA HIS A 14 -9.91 3.43 11.14
C HIS A 14 -8.93 2.91 10.06
N ASN A 15 -8.62 1.60 10.02
CA ASN A 15 -7.63 1.03 9.09
C ASN A 15 -8.23 0.06 8.06
N GLN A 16 -9.25 0.50 7.33
CA GLN A 16 -9.93 -0.33 6.32
C GLN A 16 -9.15 -0.47 5.02
N PHE A 17 -8.27 0.49 4.70
CA PHE A 17 -7.54 0.55 3.43
C PHE A 17 -6.04 0.74 3.67
N LEU A 18 -5.23 0.22 2.76
CA LEU A 18 -3.81 0.56 2.67
C LEU A 18 -3.69 1.99 2.13
N THR A 19 -3.27 2.93 2.97
CA THR A 19 -3.27 4.35 2.63
C THR A 19 -1.89 4.97 2.69
N PHE A 20 -1.55 5.77 1.67
CA PHE A 20 -0.32 6.53 1.56
C PHE A 20 -0.68 8.01 1.48
N LYS A 21 -0.35 8.76 2.54
CA LYS A 21 -0.74 10.16 2.63
C LYS A 21 -0.06 10.98 1.54
N ASN A 22 -0.86 11.73 0.78
CA ASN A 22 -0.47 12.59 -0.33
C ASN A 22 -0.01 11.84 -1.59
N ALA A 23 0.05 10.51 -1.61
CA ALA A 23 0.43 9.77 -2.81
C ALA A 23 -0.61 9.93 -3.92
N GLU A 24 -1.88 10.14 -3.55
CA GLU A 24 -3.01 10.37 -4.45
C GLU A 24 -2.88 11.63 -5.32
N TYR A 25 -2.00 12.57 -4.96
CA TYR A 25 -1.73 13.80 -5.73
C TYR A 25 -0.59 13.65 -6.73
N TYR A 26 0.07 12.49 -6.78
CA TYR A 26 1.19 12.22 -7.66
C TYR A 26 0.90 11.01 -8.55
N GLU A 27 1.55 10.96 -9.71
CA GLU A 27 1.60 9.74 -10.49
C GLU A 27 2.30 8.67 -9.65
N ASN A 28 1.62 7.54 -9.47
CA ASN A 28 2.12 6.48 -8.61
C ASN A 28 1.72 5.11 -9.12
N HIS A 29 2.47 4.08 -8.76
CA HIS A 29 2.19 2.69 -9.09
C HIS A 29 2.40 1.84 -7.86
N ILE A 30 1.42 0.98 -7.56
CA ILE A 30 1.50 0.05 -6.43
C ILE A 30 1.48 -1.39 -6.90
N GLU A 31 2.25 -2.21 -6.21
CA GLU A 31 2.18 -3.67 -6.26
C GLU A 31 2.10 -4.23 -4.83
N VAL A 32 1.23 -5.20 -4.62
CA VAL A 32 1.13 -5.94 -3.36
C VAL A 32 1.33 -7.42 -3.61
N PHE A 33 2.07 -8.06 -2.72
CA PHE A 33 2.48 -9.45 -2.80
C PHE A 33 2.10 -10.20 -1.53
N ASN A 34 1.78 -11.48 -1.66
CA ASN A 34 1.69 -12.37 -0.52
C ASN A 34 3.08 -12.80 -0.03
N ARG A 35 3.13 -13.56 1.07
CA ARG A 35 4.39 -14.05 1.67
C ARG A 35 5.26 -14.92 0.74
N TRP A 36 4.68 -15.51 -0.30
CA TRP A 36 5.41 -16.33 -1.27
C TRP A 36 5.90 -15.52 -2.48
N GLY A 37 5.76 -14.20 -2.46
CA GLY A 37 6.16 -13.31 -3.56
C GLY A 37 5.19 -13.33 -4.74
N THR A 38 4.00 -13.90 -4.59
CA THR A 38 2.97 -13.83 -5.64
C THR A 38 2.27 -12.48 -5.55
N LYS A 39 2.20 -11.77 -6.68
CA LYS A 39 1.45 -10.51 -6.78
C LYS A 39 -0.05 -10.78 -6.62
N VAL A 40 -0.67 -10.08 -5.68
CA VAL A 40 -2.10 -10.19 -5.35
C VAL A 40 -2.88 -8.94 -5.73
N PHE A 41 -2.20 -7.80 -5.90
CA PHE A 41 -2.82 -6.54 -6.31
C PHE A 41 -1.80 -5.66 -7.05
N THR A 42 -2.30 -4.86 -7.98
CA THR A 42 -1.54 -3.78 -8.62
C THR A 42 -2.48 -2.71 -9.12
N ALA A 43 -2.05 -1.45 -9.07
CA ALA A 43 -2.79 -0.33 -9.63
C ALA A 43 -1.84 0.79 -10.06
N ASP A 44 -2.14 1.38 -11.22
CA ASP A 44 -1.61 2.68 -11.61
C ASP A 44 -2.49 3.78 -11.01
N ASN A 45 -1.87 4.90 -10.60
CA ASN A 45 -2.51 6.02 -9.89
C ASN A 45 -3.37 5.55 -8.72
N TYR A 46 -2.78 4.76 -7.82
CA TYR A 46 -3.49 4.19 -6.67
C TYR A 46 -4.15 5.28 -5.80
N GLN A 47 -5.42 5.05 -5.47
CA GLN A 47 -6.30 6.03 -4.80
C GLN A 47 -6.59 5.66 -3.33
N ASN A 48 -5.70 4.89 -2.68
CA ASN A 48 -5.87 4.48 -1.29
C ASN A 48 -7.15 3.67 -1.03
N ASP A 49 -7.55 2.83 -2.00
CA ASP A 49 -8.82 2.12 -2.07
C ASP A 49 -8.71 0.59 -1.95
N TRP A 50 -7.50 0.04 -1.74
CA TRP A 50 -7.30 -1.38 -1.53
C TRP A 50 -7.41 -1.76 -0.05
N ASN A 51 -8.33 -2.68 0.24
CA ASN A 51 -8.64 -3.19 1.58
C ASN A 51 -8.22 -4.65 1.81
N GLY A 52 -7.62 -5.31 0.81
CA GLY A 52 -7.27 -6.73 0.93
C GLY A 52 -8.45 -7.69 0.89
N ASP A 53 -9.60 -7.28 0.33
CA ASP A 53 -10.77 -8.14 0.18
C ASP A 53 -10.45 -9.45 -0.55
N ASN A 54 -11.10 -10.52 -0.12
CA ASN A 54 -10.92 -11.89 -0.64
C ASN A 54 -9.53 -12.51 -0.43
N LEU A 55 -8.66 -11.88 0.38
CA LEU A 55 -7.37 -12.44 0.77
C LEU A 55 -7.44 -13.05 2.18
N ASN A 56 -6.68 -14.13 2.38
CA ASN A 56 -6.56 -14.76 3.70
C ASN A 56 -5.79 -13.86 4.66
N GLU A 57 -6.09 -13.98 5.95
CA GLU A 57 -5.28 -13.37 7.01
C GLU A 57 -3.80 -13.77 6.87
N GLY A 58 -2.92 -12.81 7.15
CA GLY A 58 -1.49 -13.02 7.06
C GLY A 58 -0.74 -11.76 6.64
N THR A 59 0.57 -11.92 6.45
CA THR A 59 1.46 -10.82 6.08
C THR A 59 1.58 -10.70 4.56
N TYR A 60 1.37 -9.48 4.09
CA TYR A 60 1.55 -9.05 2.72
C TYR A 60 2.65 -8.00 2.66
N PHE A 61 3.17 -7.76 1.46
CA PHE A 61 4.25 -6.80 1.20
C PHE A 61 3.82 -5.88 0.08
N PHE A 62 4.16 -4.59 0.17
CA PHE A 62 3.88 -3.64 -0.90
C PHE A 62 5.16 -2.99 -1.41
N ILE A 63 5.10 -2.58 -2.68
CA ILE A 63 6.02 -1.66 -3.32
C ILE A 63 5.14 -0.54 -3.90
N LEU A 64 5.46 0.71 -3.57
CA LEU A 64 4.80 1.90 -4.13
C LEU A 64 5.87 2.79 -4.74
N ASP A 65 5.77 3.03 -6.03
CA ASP A 65 6.58 3.99 -6.76
C ASP A 65 5.79 5.29 -6.92
N VAL A 66 6.40 6.43 -6.61
CA VAL A 66 5.76 7.76 -6.69
C VAL A 66 6.66 8.69 -7.51
N THR A 67 6.14 9.22 -8.61
CA THR A 67 6.85 10.18 -9.45
C THR A 67 6.58 11.60 -8.94
N LEU A 68 7.64 12.26 -8.48
CA LEU A 68 7.61 13.63 -7.98
C LEU A 68 7.56 14.64 -9.14
N PRO A 69 7.17 15.92 -8.89
CA PRO A 69 7.07 16.94 -9.93
C PRO A 69 8.40 17.28 -10.61
N ASN A 70 9.53 16.96 -9.99
CA ASN A 70 10.87 17.10 -10.58
C ASN A 70 11.24 15.96 -11.54
N GLY A 71 10.36 14.97 -11.72
CA GLY A 71 10.57 13.78 -12.56
C GLY A 71 11.32 12.64 -11.87
N GLU A 72 11.69 12.79 -10.60
CA GLU A 72 12.31 11.70 -9.84
C GLU A 72 11.25 10.74 -9.30
N THR A 73 11.51 9.44 -9.38
CA THR A 73 10.66 8.40 -8.77
C THR A 73 11.21 7.99 -7.42
N GLU A 74 10.42 8.16 -6.37
CA GLU A 74 10.69 7.64 -5.04
C GLU A 74 9.97 6.31 -4.82
N GLN A 75 10.69 5.33 -4.27
CA GLN A 75 10.15 3.99 -4.02
C GLN A 75 9.98 3.74 -2.52
N TYR A 76 8.78 3.32 -2.14
CA TYR A 76 8.37 2.99 -0.78
C TYR A 76 8.05 1.50 -0.69
N LYS A 77 8.53 0.86 0.38
CA LYS A 77 8.29 -0.58 0.63
C LYS A 77 7.91 -0.82 2.07
N GLY A 78 7.11 -1.86 2.29
CA GLY A 78 6.74 -2.27 3.64
C GLY A 78 5.93 -3.55 3.66
N SER A 79 5.47 -3.91 4.86
CA SER A 79 4.58 -5.04 5.08
C SER A 79 3.27 -4.59 5.70
N ILE A 80 2.24 -5.42 5.51
CA ILE A 80 0.86 -5.21 5.94
C ILE A 80 0.42 -6.52 6.59
N ASN A 81 -0.25 -6.46 7.74
CA ASN A 81 -0.77 -7.65 8.40
C ASN A 81 -2.30 -7.70 8.26
N LEU A 82 -2.82 -8.44 7.29
CA LEU A 82 -4.26 -8.61 7.20
C LEU A 82 -4.74 -9.48 8.38
N LEU A 83 -5.50 -8.88 9.29
CA LEU A 83 -6.19 -9.55 10.40
C LEU A 83 -7.70 -9.42 10.17
N ARG A 84 -8.51 -10.40 10.59
CA ARG A 84 -9.98 -10.33 10.57
C ARG A 84 -10.56 -10.56 11.96
#